data_AF-A0A1D7XW27-F1
#
_entry.id   AF-A0A1D7XW27-F1
#
_cell.length_a   1.000
_cell.length_b   1.000
_cell.length_c   1.000
_cell.angle_alpha   90.00
_cell.angle_beta   90.00
_cell.angle_gamma   90.00
#
_symmetry.space_group_name_H-M   'P 1'
#
loop_
_entity.id
_entity.type
_entity.pdbx_description
1 polymer ?
#
loop_
_entity_poly.entity_id
_entity_poly.type
_entity_poly.pdbx_seq_one_letter_code
_entity_poly.pdbx_strand_id
1 'polypeptide(L)'
;MAVLKKIKASTLMETLIATVLVVITFLLASMILNNLVSNAVTSNTMAIDTHLIELQYLQQHQQLEMPYSERFQNWSISVERLVEYNEPLIVFEATDLDRHKTIRKTYNATP
;
A
#
# COMPACT_ATOMS: atom_id res chain seq x y z
N MET A 1 23.54 -64.69 7.00
CA MET A 1 24.58 -63.73 6.59
C MET A 1 23.95 -62.35 6.57
N ALA A 2 24.04 -61.62 7.68
CA ALA A 2 23.41 -60.30 7.82
C ALA A 2 24.43 -59.22 7.42
N VAL A 3 24.19 -58.58 6.28
CA VAL A 3 25.06 -57.52 5.77
C VAL A 3 24.71 -56.22 6.49
N LEU A 4 25.47 -55.86 7.52
CA LEU A 4 25.49 -54.50 8.07
C LEU A 4 26.19 -53.60 7.04
N LYS A 5 25.39 -53.01 6.14
CA LYS A 5 25.87 -52.07 5.12
C LYS A 5 26.28 -50.77 5.82
N LYS A 6 27.57 -50.57 6.07
CA LYS A 6 28.11 -49.34 6.67
C LYS A 6 27.82 -48.16 5.75
N ILE A 7 26.86 -47.32 6.14
CA ILE A 7 26.59 -46.05 5.47
C ILE A 7 27.83 -45.18 5.71
N LYS A 8 28.45 -44.64 4.65
CA LYS A 8 29.64 -43.80 4.81
C LYS A 8 29.26 -42.58 5.65
N ALA A 9 29.98 -42.27 6.72
CA ALA A 9 29.72 -41.08 7.55
C ALA A 9 29.72 -39.77 6.73
N SER A 10 30.42 -39.78 5.58
CA SER A 10 30.42 -38.71 4.57
C SER A 10 29.01 -38.29 4.11
N THR A 11 28.09 -39.23 3.90
CA THR A 11 26.72 -38.91 3.45
C THR A 11 25.84 -38.28 4.54
N LEU A 12 26.18 -38.46 5.82
CA LEU A 12 25.45 -37.82 6.92
C LEU A 12 25.78 -36.32 6.99
N MET A 13 27.06 -35.97 6.86
CA MET A 13 27.49 -34.57 6.86
C MET A 13 26.95 -33.81 5.65
N GLU A 14 26.93 -34.45 4.49
CA GLU A 14 26.38 -33.87 3.26
C GLU A 14 24.88 -33.59 3.36
N THR A 15 24.11 -34.54 3.92
CA THR A 15 22.67 -34.35 4.15
C THR A 15 22.38 -33.28 5.20
N LEU A 16 23.22 -33.18 6.25
CA LEU A 16 23.11 -32.11 7.24
C LEU A 16 23.37 -30.73 6.62
N ILE A 17 24.43 -30.59 5.82
CA ILE A 17 24.73 -29.33 5.14
C ILE A 17 23.59 -28.94 4.19
N ALA A 18 23.08 -29.90 3.41
CA ALA A 18 21.97 -29.65 2.50
C ALA A 18 20.71 -29.17 3.23
N THR A 19 20.36 -29.80 4.36
CA THR A 19 19.20 -29.37 5.16
C THR A 19 19.39 -27.99 5.76
N VAL A 20 20.59 -27.65 6.25
CA VAL A 20 20.90 -26.30 6.74
C VAL A 20 20.76 -25.25 5.62
N LEU A 21 21.26 -25.54 4.42
CA LEU A 21 21.11 -24.65 3.28
C LEU A 21 19.65 -24.43 2.92
N VAL A 22 18.83 -25.49 2.90
CA VAL A 22 17.39 -25.37 2.64
C VAL A 22 16.69 -24.54 3.72
N VAL A 23 17.04 -24.71 5.00
CA VAL A 23 16.45 -23.90 6.07
C VAL A 23 16.82 -22.42 5.92
N ILE A 24 18.08 -22.12 5.61
CA ILE A 24 18.54 -20.73 5.41
C ILE A 24 17.82 -20.08 4.23
N THR A 25 17.65 -20.79 3.11
CA THR A 25 16.95 -20.23 1.94
C THR A 25 15.48 -19.95 2.24
N PHE A 26 14.79 -20.81 2.99
CA PHE A 26 13.40 -20.56 3.42
C PHE A 26 13.28 -19.36 4.37
N LEU A 27 14.22 -19.19 5.30
CA LEU A 27 14.24 -18.03 6.19
C LEU A 27 14.42 -16.73 5.41
N LEU A 28 15.37 -16.70 4.47
CA LEU A 28 15.60 -15.53 3.61
C LEU A 28 14.38 -15.23 2.73
N ALA A 29 13.80 -16.26 2.10
CA ALA A 29 12.59 -16.10 1.28
C ALA A 29 11.42 -15.55 2.10
N SER A 30 11.24 -16.03 3.34
CA SER A 30 10.18 -15.56 4.24
C SER A 30 10.38 -14.09 4.63
N MET A 31 11.61 -13.68 4.92
CA MET A 31 11.93 -12.29 5.21
C MET A 31 11.68 -11.38 4.00
N ILE A 32 12.08 -11.81 2.81
CA ILE A 32 11.84 -11.07 1.56
C ILE A 32 10.33 -10.93 1.34
N LEU A 33 9.58 -12.03 1.46
CA LEU A 33 8.13 -12.04 1.26
C LEU A 33 7.42 -11.12 2.27
N ASN A 34 7.80 -11.18 3.55
CA ASN A 34 7.21 -10.33 4.58
C ASN A 34 7.42 -8.83 4.27
N ASN A 35 8.64 -8.47 3.85
CA ASN A 35 8.92 -7.09 3.43
C ASN A 35 8.12 -6.69 2.19
N LEU A 36 8.00 -7.56 1.18
CA LEU A 36 7.22 -7.28 -0.02
C LEU A 36 5.73 -7.09 0.31
N VAL A 37 5.15 -7.96 1.14
CA VAL A 37 3.75 -7.87 1.56
C VAL A 37 3.51 -6.60 2.38
N SER A 38 4.38 -6.30 3.35
CA SER A 38 4.28 -5.08 4.15
C SER A 38 4.34 -3.83 3.28
N ASN A 39 5.28 -3.77 2.33
CA ASN A 39 5.39 -2.65 1.40
C ASN A 39 4.18 -2.55 0.46
N ALA A 40 3.64 -3.67 -0.02
CA ALA A 40 2.45 -3.68 -0.88
C ALA A 40 1.20 -3.19 -0.13
N VAL A 41 0.99 -3.65 1.10
CA VAL A 41 -0.16 -3.22 1.94
C VAL A 41 -0.04 -1.74 2.28
N THR A 42 1.15 -1.28 2.69
CA THR A 42 1.32 0.10 3.13
C THR A 42 1.45 1.11 1.98
N SER A 43 1.68 0.65 0.74
CA SER A 43 1.65 1.51 -0.45
C SER A 43 0.31 1.49 -1.18
N ASN A 44 -0.65 0.69 -0.71
CA ASN A 44 -1.95 0.57 -1.34
C ASN A 44 -2.79 1.84 -1.12
N THR A 45 -2.81 2.74 -2.11
CA THR A 45 -3.67 3.94 -2.11
C THR A 45 -5.05 3.69 -2.70
N MET A 46 -5.39 2.44 -3.08
CA MET A 46 -6.66 2.13 -3.75
C MET A 46 -7.88 2.57 -2.94
N ALA A 47 -7.84 2.42 -1.62
CA ALA A 47 -8.94 2.83 -0.75
C ALA A 47 -9.16 4.35 -0.78
N ILE A 48 -8.08 5.15 -0.66
CA ILE A 48 -8.18 6.61 -0.70
C ILE A 48 -8.51 7.12 -2.11
N ASP A 49 -7.97 6.51 -3.16
CA ASP A 49 -8.31 6.86 -4.54
C ASP A 49 -9.80 6.59 -4.84
N THR A 50 -10.34 5.48 -4.36
CA THR A 50 -11.77 5.16 -4.50
C THR A 50 -12.64 6.15 -3.73
N HIS A 51 -12.28 6.46 -2.48
CA HIS A 51 -13.00 7.43 -1.65
C HIS A 51 -13.00 8.83 -2.27
N LEU A 52 -11.87 9.24 -2.87
CA LEU A 52 -11.77 10.53 -3.55
C LEU A 52 -12.69 10.60 -4.80
N ILE A 53 -12.82 9.48 -5.53
CA ILE A 53 -13.76 9.37 -6.67
C ILE A 53 -15.21 9.47 -6.18
N GLU A 54 -15.54 8.86 -5.04
CA GLU A 54 -16.87 8.98 -4.43
C GLU A 54 -17.19 10.41 -4.03
N LEU A 55 -16.26 11.12 -3.36
CA LEU A 55 -16.43 12.53 -3.02
C LEU A 55 -16.59 13.41 -4.27
N GLN A 56 -15.86 13.10 -5.34
CA GLN A 56 -16.02 13.77 -6.63
C GLN A 56 -17.42 13.55 -7.21
N TYR A 57 -17.93 12.32 -7.16
CA TYR A 57 -19.28 11.99 -7.61
C TYR A 57 -20.35 12.73 -6.80
N LEU A 58 -20.24 12.73 -5.47
CA LEU A 58 -21.17 13.46 -4.60
C LEU A 58 -21.13 14.97 -4.87
N GLN A 59 -19.96 15.54 -5.12
CA GLN A 59 -19.81 16.94 -5.51
C GLN A 59 -20.52 17.25 -6.82
N GLN A 60 -20.34 16.42 -7.86
CA GLN A 60 -20.98 16.60 -9.16
C GLN A 60 -22.51 16.56 -9.05
N HIS A 61 -23.04 15.73 -8.16
CA HIS A 61 -24.48 15.61 -7.89
C HIS A 61 -25.00 16.62 -6.85
N GLN A 62 -24.19 17.60 -6.44
CA GLN A 62 -24.55 18.62 -5.43
C GLN A 62 -24.96 18.04 -4.07
N GLN A 63 -24.49 16.83 -3.75
CA GLN A 63 -24.74 16.13 -2.49
C GLN A 63 -23.60 16.32 -1.47
N LEU A 64 -22.56 17.09 -1.84
CA LEU A 64 -21.45 17.43 -0.98
C LEU A 64 -21.48 18.93 -0.66
N GLU A 65 -21.70 19.26 0.62
CA GLU A 65 -21.63 20.64 1.11
C GLU A 65 -20.17 21.11 1.21
N MET A 66 -19.88 22.31 0.71
CA MET A 66 -18.52 22.87 0.66
C MET A 66 -18.40 24.08 1.60
N PRO A 67 -17.26 24.27 2.30
CA PRO A 67 -16.07 23.43 2.29
C PRO A 67 -16.28 22.12 3.05
N TYR A 68 -15.67 21.04 2.55
CA TYR A 68 -15.78 19.71 3.16
C TYR A 68 -14.42 19.28 3.72
N SER A 69 -14.42 18.78 4.94
CA SER A 69 -13.21 18.20 5.56
C SER A 69 -13.56 16.89 6.23
N GLU A 70 -12.77 15.86 5.95
CA GLU A 70 -12.97 14.53 6.52
C GLU A 70 -11.64 13.89 6.87
N ARG A 71 -11.66 13.03 7.90
CA ARG A 71 -10.55 12.11 8.17
C ARG A 71 -10.95 10.70 7.74
N PHE A 72 -10.35 10.24 6.65
CA PHE A 72 -10.56 8.89 6.14
C PHE A 72 -9.33 8.03 6.44
N GLN A 73 -9.47 7.12 7.42
CA GLN A 73 -8.36 6.29 7.91
C GLN A 73 -7.16 7.15 8.36
N ASN A 74 -6.04 7.04 7.63
CA ASN A 74 -4.81 7.79 7.89
C ASN A 74 -4.64 9.03 6.99
N TRP A 75 -5.69 9.39 6.25
CA TRP A 75 -5.69 10.52 5.33
C TRP A 75 -6.60 11.63 5.87
N SER A 76 -6.09 12.86 5.84
CA SER A 76 -6.88 14.06 6.03
C SER A 76 -7.29 14.57 4.66
N ILE A 77 -8.59 14.63 4.39
CA ILE A 77 -9.15 15.08 3.13
C ILE A 77 -9.76 16.48 3.34
N SER A 78 -9.41 17.42 2.46
CA SER A 78 -10.04 18.73 2.36
C SER A 78 -10.53 18.95 0.93
N VAL A 79 -11.74 19.50 0.82
CA VAL A 79 -12.33 19.90 -0.46
C VAL A 79 -12.72 21.36 -0.36
N GLU A 80 -12.09 22.17 -1.21
CA GLU A 80 -12.23 23.62 -1.20
C GLU A 80 -12.59 24.15 -2.58
N ARG A 81 -13.42 25.19 -2.60
CA ARG A 81 -13.70 25.97 -3.80
C ARG A 81 -12.75 27.16 -3.82
N LEU A 82 -11.81 27.14 -4.76
CA LEU A 82 -10.91 28.26 -5.03
C LEU A 82 -11.38 29.01 -6.27
N VAL A 83 -10.96 30.27 -6.40
CA VAL A 83 -11.12 31.05 -7.62
C VAL A 83 -9.72 31.32 -8.13
N GLU A 84 -9.33 30.66 -9.20
CA GLU A 84 -8.02 30.82 -9.84
C GLU A 84 -8.25 31.40 -11.24
N TYR A 85 -7.58 32.51 -11.58
CA TYR A 85 -7.75 33.23 -12.85
C TYR A 85 -9.21 33.58 -13.23
N ASN A 86 -10.04 33.92 -12.23
CA ASN A 86 -11.46 34.30 -12.42
C ASN A 86 -12.38 33.14 -12.86
N GLU A 87 -11.91 31.89 -12.76
CA GLU A 87 -12.71 30.67 -12.93
C GLU A 87 -12.88 29.92 -11.60
N PRO A 88 -14.08 29.41 -11.29
CA PRO A 88 -14.28 28.58 -10.11
C PRO A 88 -13.56 27.23 -10.27
N LEU A 89 -12.79 26.85 -9.27
CA LEU A 89 -12.00 25.63 -9.23
C LEU A 89 -12.34 24.84 -7.97
N ILE A 90 -12.51 23.52 -8.10
CA ILE A 90 -12.72 22.64 -6.96
C ILE A 90 -11.45 21.82 -6.77
N VAL A 91 -10.84 22.01 -5.60
CA VAL A 91 -9.60 21.33 -5.23
C VAL A 91 -9.93 20.27 -4.20
N PHE A 92 -9.58 19.03 -4.53
CA PHE A 92 -9.62 17.91 -3.61
C PHE A 92 -8.19 17.60 -3.19
N GLU A 93 -7.91 17.69 -1.90
CA GLU A 93 -6.60 17.44 -1.32
C GLU A 93 -6.72 16.33 -0.28
N ALA A 94 -5.87 15.32 -0.41
CA ALA A 94 -5.75 14.23 0.57
C ALA A 94 -4.30 14.18 1.05
N THR A 95 -4.09 14.37 2.36
CA THR A 95 -2.78 14.37 3.01
C THR A 95 -2.64 13.17 3.92
N ASP A 96 -1.62 12.35 3.68
CA ASP A 96 -1.23 11.22 4.53
C ASP A 96 -0.63 11.75 5.83
N LEU A 97 -1.24 11.41 6.96
CA LEU A 97 -0.87 11.88 8.29
C LEU A 97 0.42 11.25 8.82
N ASP A 98 0.81 10.06 8.34
CA ASP A 98 2.04 9.38 8.78
C ASP A 98 3.22 9.67 7.85
N ARG A 99 2.97 9.68 6.54
CA ARG A 99 4.05 9.72 5.54
C ARG A 99 4.31 11.12 4.97
N HIS A 100 3.57 12.13 5.41
CA HIS A 100 3.61 13.50 4.87
C HIS A 100 3.46 13.55 3.34
N LYS A 101 2.75 12.56 2.77
CA LYS A 101 2.52 12.45 1.33
C LYS A 101 1.20 13.15 1.01
N THR A 102 1.26 14.18 0.19
CA THR A 102 0.07 14.92 -0.25
C THR A 102 -0.30 14.51 -1.67
N ILE A 103 -1.56 14.15 -1.87
CA ILE A 103 -2.16 13.92 -3.17
C ILE A 103 -3.16 15.06 -3.39
N ARG A 104 -2.87 15.93 -4.36
CA ARG A 104 -3.76 17.03 -4.76
C ARG A 104 -4.32 16.72 -6.13
N LYS A 105 -5.65 16.67 -6.25
CA LYS A 105 -6.36 16.61 -7.54
C LYS A 105 -7.19 17.88 -7.70
N THR A 106 -6.99 18.54 -8.82
CA THR A 106 -7.62 19.83 -9.12
C THR A 106 -8.55 19.63 -10.31
N TYR A 107 -9.80 20.03 -10.17
CA TYR A 107 -10.80 19.94 -11.23
C TYR A 107 -11.37 21.31 -11.52
N ASN A 108 -11.45 21.66 -12.81
CA ASN A 108 -12.18 22.82 -13.28
C ASN A 108 -13.64 22.65 -12.85
N ALA A 109 -14.23 23.63 -12.19
CA ALA A 109 -15.67 23.63 -11.97
C ALA A 109 -16.32 23.97 -13.31
N THR A 110 -16.43 22.98 -14.19
CA THR A 110 -17.23 23.14 -15.40
C THR A 110 -18.69 23.38 -14.99
N PRO A 111 -19.39 24.28 -15.72
CA PRO A 111 -20.72 24.76 -15.37
C PRO A 111 -21.80 23.68 -15.38
#